data_AF-A0AA43FJD3-F1
#
_entry.id   AF-A0AA43FJD3-F1
#
_cell.length_a   1.000
_cell.length_b   1.000
_cell.length_c   1.000
_cell.angle_alpha   90.00
_cell.angle_beta   90.00
_cell.angle_gamma   90.00
#
_symmetry.space_group_name_H-M   'P 1'
#
loop_
_entity.id
_entity.type
_entity.pdbx_description
1 polymer ?
#
loop_
_entity_poly.entity_id
_entity_poly.type
_entity_poly.pdbx_seq_one_letter_code
_entity_poly.pdbx_strand_id
1 'polypeptide(L)'
;MKETEEKKPSQIRKAFSDALKSWTSYEHNTFLVVVAGALGVVCGLLAVVFEWALDFASHLFLENPKSWFSDGSLIYLLVILPLTPALGGLIVGVIRYYAKMEGESGSAAEVMKWTAVDRGMVKKRTIWMRLVATAVTIGSGGSGGREGPIAQMCGAAGSAIGQALKMSAERLRLLV
;
A
#
# COMPACT_ATOMS: atom_id res chain seq x y z
N MET A 1 8.39 -52.37 -8.35
CA MET A 1 7.32 -51.36 -8.43
C MET A 1 7.09 -50.82 -7.03
N LYS A 2 7.59 -49.62 -6.72
CA LYS A 2 7.42 -48.96 -5.42
C LYS A 2 6.23 -48.01 -5.55
N GLU A 3 5.17 -48.30 -4.80
CA GLU A 3 4.02 -47.41 -4.62
C GLU A 3 4.51 -46.04 -4.10
N THR A 4 4.21 -45.01 -4.87
CA THR A 4 4.28 -43.61 -4.47
C THR A 4 3.17 -43.34 -3.46
N GLU A 5 3.51 -43.34 -2.17
CA GLU A 5 2.61 -42.87 -1.11
C GLU A 5 2.33 -41.36 -1.31
N GLU A 6 1.07 -41.08 -1.62
CA GLU A 6 0.45 -39.76 -1.68
C GLU A 6 0.48 -39.11 -0.28
N LYS A 7 1.42 -38.18 -0.04
CA LYS A 7 1.48 -37.42 1.22
C LYS A 7 0.23 -36.53 1.38
N LYS A 8 -0.69 -36.99 2.22
CA LYS A 8 -1.95 -36.33 2.61
C LYS A 8 -1.75 -34.82 2.94
N PRO A 9 -2.56 -33.90 2.36
CA PRO A 9 -2.44 -32.44 2.54
C PRO A 9 -2.65 -31.93 3.97
N SER A 10 -3.06 -32.79 4.91
CA SER A 10 -3.22 -32.45 6.33
C SER A 10 -1.91 -32.47 7.13
N GLN A 11 -0.90 -33.23 6.70
CA GLN A 11 0.39 -33.31 7.41
C GLN A 11 1.29 -32.11 7.11
N ILE A 12 1.25 -31.58 5.89
CA ILE A 12 2.00 -30.37 5.50
C ILE A 12 1.46 -29.16 6.27
N ARG A 13 0.14 -29.03 6.41
CA ARG A 13 -0.48 -27.97 7.22
C ARG A 13 -0.11 -28.04 8.69
N LYS A 14 -0.03 -29.24 9.26
CA LYS A 14 0.39 -29.44 10.67
C LYS A 14 1.87 -29.15 10.86
N ALA A 15 2.74 -29.70 10.00
CA ALA A 15 4.18 -29.44 10.03
C ALA A 15 4.50 -27.95 9.85
N PHE A 16 3.77 -27.24 8.98
CA PHE A 16 3.90 -25.80 8.82
C PHE A 16 3.38 -25.05 10.05
N SER A 17 2.28 -25.50 10.67
CA SER A 17 1.76 -24.88 11.90
C SER A 17 2.64 -25.13 13.12
N ASP A 18 3.29 -26.29 13.19
CA ASP A 18 4.15 -26.69 14.29
C ASP A 18 5.55 -26.08 14.13
N ALA A 19 6.04 -25.95 12.89
CA ALA A 19 7.20 -25.11 12.58
C ALA A 19 6.93 -23.64 12.94
N LEU A 20 5.76 -23.09 12.57
CA LEU A 20 5.35 -21.74 12.99
C LEU A 20 5.34 -21.60 14.52
N LYS A 21 4.72 -22.55 15.23
CA LYS A 21 4.63 -22.51 16.71
C LYS A 21 5.98 -22.65 17.39
N SER A 22 6.87 -23.49 16.87
CA SER A 22 8.24 -23.63 17.41
C SER A 22 9.07 -22.37 17.21
N TRP A 23 8.91 -21.69 16.06
CA TRP A 23 9.54 -20.39 15.76
C TRP A 23 8.93 -19.24 16.58
N THR A 24 7.70 -19.40 17.06
CA THR A 24 7.06 -18.41 17.95
C THR A 24 7.64 -18.47 19.38
N SER A 25 8.37 -19.54 19.74
CA SER A 25 8.71 -19.86 21.13
C SER A 25 10.18 -19.68 21.54
N TYR A 26 11.12 -19.44 20.62
CA TYR A 26 12.56 -19.30 20.95
C TYR A 26 13.11 -17.94 20.48
N GLU A 27 13.53 -17.11 21.45
CA GLU A 27 14.05 -15.72 21.38
C GLU A 27 13.11 -14.62 20.82
N HIS A 28 12.34 -14.01 21.73
CA HIS A 28 11.30 -13.01 21.45
C HIS A 28 11.73 -11.78 20.60
N ASN A 29 13.00 -11.36 20.63
CA ASN A 29 13.49 -10.19 19.87
C ASN A 29 14.02 -10.57 18.49
N THR A 30 14.73 -11.69 18.36
CA THR A 30 15.33 -12.14 17.10
C THR A 30 14.26 -12.43 16.05
N PHE A 31 13.14 -13.04 16.47
CA PHE A 31 11.98 -13.25 15.59
C PHE A 31 11.41 -11.92 15.06
N LEU A 32 11.30 -10.90 15.93
CA LEU A 32 10.75 -9.61 15.55
C LEU A 32 11.65 -8.87 14.55
N VAL A 33 12.97 -8.97 14.73
CA VAL A 33 13.97 -8.40 13.79
C VAL A 33 13.89 -9.09 12.43
N VAL A 34 13.76 -10.41 12.38
CA VAL A 34 13.59 -11.16 11.11
C VAL A 34 12.31 -10.74 10.40
N VAL A 35 11.19 -10.63 11.13
CA VAL A 35 9.91 -10.17 10.57
C VAL A 35 10.00 -8.72 10.08
N ALA A 36 10.68 -7.84 10.82
CA ALA A 36 10.91 -6.46 10.41
C ALA A 36 11.79 -6.37 9.16
N GLY A 37 12.82 -7.20 9.05
CA GLY A 37 13.66 -7.30 7.86
C GLY A 37 12.87 -7.77 6.63
N ALA A 38 12.04 -8.81 6.79
CA ALA A 38 11.14 -9.26 5.72
C ALA A 38 10.12 -8.19 5.34
N LEU A 39 9.57 -7.48 6.32
CA LEU A 39 8.67 -6.36 6.09
C LEU A 39 9.35 -5.25 5.29
N GLY A 40 10.62 -4.93 5.57
CA GLY A 40 11.40 -3.96 4.78
C GLY A 40 11.47 -4.32 3.29
N VAL A 41 11.69 -5.59 2.96
CA VAL A 41 11.67 -6.09 1.57
C VAL A 41 10.28 -5.92 0.95
N VAL A 42 9.23 -6.29 1.68
CA VAL A 42 7.84 -6.12 1.22
C VAL A 42 7.51 -4.66 0.97
N CYS A 43 7.90 -3.76 1.88
CA CYS A 43 7.72 -2.32 1.75
C CYS A 43 8.45 -1.76 0.52
N GLY A 44 9.68 -2.21 0.25
CA GLY A 44 10.41 -1.85 -0.96
C GLY A 44 9.68 -2.27 -2.24
N LEU A 45 9.18 -3.51 -2.29
CA LEU A 45 8.39 -3.99 -3.43
C LEU A 45 7.08 -3.21 -3.60
N LEU A 46 6.38 -2.91 -2.50
CA LEU A 46 5.16 -2.09 -2.54
C LEU A 46 5.46 -0.69 -3.06
N ALA A 47 6.58 -0.08 -2.64
CA ALA A 47 6.99 1.22 -3.13
C ALA A 47 7.23 1.21 -4.64
N VAL A 48 7.92 0.21 -5.18
CA VAL A 48 8.12 0.05 -6.64
C VAL A 48 6.78 -0.09 -7.38
N VAL A 49 5.87 -0.91 -6.87
CA VAL A 49 4.53 -1.08 -7.47
C VAL A 49 3.75 0.23 -7.45
N PHE A 50 3.86 1.01 -6.37
CA PHE A 50 3.22 2.32 -6.29
C PHE A 50 3.84 3.32 -7.25
N GLU A 51 5.17 3.36 -7.39
CA GLU A 51 5.83 4.22 -8.38
C GLU A 51 5.41 3.85 -9.81
N TRP A 52 5.31 2.57 -10.16
CA TRP A 52 4.75 2.17 -11.45
C TRP A 52 3.31 2.63 -11.65
N ALA A 53 2.49 2.65 -10.59
CA ALA A 53 1.13 3.20 -10.68
C ALA A 53 1.13 4.72 -10.88
N LEU A 54 2.08 5.45 -10.25
CA LEU A 54 2.26 6.89 -10.46
C LEU A 54 2.68 7.19 -11.89
N ASP A 55 3.66 6.45 -12.42
CA ASP A 55 4.15 6.62 -13.80
C ASP A 55 3.05 6.28 -14.80
N PHE A 56 2.31 5.18 -14.58
CA PHE A 56 1.19 4.81 -15.43
C PHE A 56 0.10 5.89 -15.46
N ALA A 57 -0.26 6.44 -14.30
CA ALA A 57 -1.20 7.55 -14.23
C ALA A 57 -0.63 8.80 -14.93
N SER A 58 0.64 9.11 -14.73
CA SER A 58 1.33 10.24 -15.38
C SER A 58 1.35 10.10 -16.90
N HIS A 59 1.62 8.90 -17.42
CA HIS A 59 1.56 8.63 -18.85
C HIS A 59 0.14 8.84 -19.39
N LEU A 60 -0.87 8.37 -18.66
CA LEU A 60 -2.27 8.48 -19.07
C LEU A 60 -2.74 9.94 -19.12
N PHE A 61 -2.42 10.74 -18.10
CA PHE A 61 -2.93 12.10 -17.97
C PHE A 61 -2.03 13.19 -18.54
N LEU A 62 -0.71 13.00 -18.59
CA LEU A 62 0.23 14.04 -18.99
C LEU A 62 0.95 13.69 -20.30
N GLU A 63 1.47 12.48 -20.47
CA GLU A 63 2.27 12.15 -21.66
C GLU A 63 1.42 11.89 -22.90
N ASN A 64 0.31 11.17 -22.78
CA ASN A 64 -0.60 10.96 -23.90
C ASN A 64 -1.12 12.29 -24.48
N PRO A 65 -1.61 13.26 -23.67
CA PRO A 65 -2.02 14.55 -24.21
C PRO A 65 -0.87 15.36 -24.82
N LYS A 66 0.36 15.28 -24.30
CA LYS A 66 1.54 15.91 -24.94
C LYS A 66 1.80 15.33 -26.32
N SER A 67 1.66 14.01 -26.47
CA SER A 67 1.90 13.36 -27.77
C SER A 67 0.84 13.70 -28.82
N TRP A 68 -0.40 13.99 -28.41
CA TRP A 68 -1.51 14.28 -29.33
C TRP A 68 -1.59 15.76 -29.72
N PHE A 69 -1.11 16.66 -28.85
CA PHE A 69 -1.10 18.10 -29.08
C PHE A 69 0.35 18.59 -29.12
N SER A 70 0.81 19.02 -30.30
CA SER A 70 2.17 19.54 -30.50
C SER A 70 2.69 20.34 -29.30
N ASP A 71 3.80 19.89 -28.74
CA ASP A 71 4.48 20.53 -27.60
C ASP A 71 4.65 22.03 -27.89
N GLY A 72 4.14 22.86 -26.97
CA GLY A 72 4.25 24.32 -27.07
C GLY A 72 3.09 25.05 -27.74
N SER A 73 2.03 24.36 -28.19
CA SER A 73 0.82 25.06 -28.62
C SER A 73 0.18 25.82 -27.44
N LEU A 74 -0.24 27.07 -27.67
CA LEU A 74 -0.92 27.88 -26.64
C LEU A 74 -2.19 27.19 -26.11
N ILE A 75 -2.85 26.40 -26.95
CA ILE A 75 -4.03 25.60 -26.59
C ILE A 75 -3.65 24.49 -25.59
N TYR A 76 -2.53 23.80 -25.82
CA TYR A 76 -2.06 22.79 -24.87
C TYR A 76 -1.77 23.41 -23.50
N LEU A 77 -1.02 24.51 -23.47
CA LEU A 77 -0.63 25.18 -22.21
C LEU A 77 -1.82 25.80 -21.46
N LEU A 78 -2.76 26.43 -22.16
CA LEU A 78 -3.86 27.17 -21.53
C LEU A 78 -5.10 26.33 -21.27
N VAL A 79 -5.31 25.25 -22.01
CA VAL A 79 -6.55 24.45 -21.94
C VAL A 79 -6.27 23.03 -21.50
N ILE A 80 -5.40 22.31 -22.21
CA ILE A 80 -5.19 20.88 -21.94
C ILE A 80 -4.48 20.66 -20.60
N LEU A 81 -3.39 21.39 -20.34
CA LEU A 81 -2.59 21.26 -19.13
C LEU A 81 -3.38 21.52 -17.82
N PRO A 82 -4.24 22.55 -17.70
CA PRO A 82 -5.08 22.71 -16.51
C PRO A 82 -6.29 21.76 -16.48
N LEU A 83 -6.73 21.23 -17.62
CA LEU A 83 -7.84 20.28 -17.67
C LEU A 83 -7.44 18.91 -17.10
N THR A 84 -6.17 18.50 -17.22
CA THR A 84 -5.70 17.21 -16.70
C THR A 84 -5.85 17.09 -15.18
N PRO A 85 -5.38 18.03 -14.32
CA PRO A 85 -5.62 17.95 -12.88
C PRO A 85 -7.10 18.17 -12.52
N ALA A 86 -7.87 18.91 -13.34
CA ALA A 86 -9.31 19.05 -13.12
C ALA A 86 -10.06 17.72 -13.28
N LEU A 87 -9.74 16.96 -14.33
CA LEU A 87 -10.28 15.61 -14.55
C LEU A 87 -9.78 14.64 -13.47
N GLY A 88 -8.50 14.71 -13.09
CA GLY A 88 -7.96 13.92 -11.99
C GLY A 88 -8.69 14.20 -10.67
N GLY A 89 -8.93 15.47 -10.34
CA GLY A 89 -9.68 15.89 -9.17
C GLY A 89 -11.13 15.39 -9.17
N LEU A 90 -11.79 15.38 -10.33
CA LEU A 90 -13.13 14.80 -10.48
C LEU A 90 -13.14 13.30 -10.20
N ILE A 91 -12.21 12.54 -10.78
CA ILE A 91 -12.07 11.10 -10.56
C ILE A 91 -11.82 10.81 -9.08
N VAL A 92 -10.92 11.56 -8.44
CA VAL A 92 -10.60 11.44 -7.02
C VAL A 92 -11.82 11.76 -6.15
N GLY A 93 -12.58 12.80 -6.50
CA GLY A 93 -13.83 13.15 -5.82
C GLY A 93 -14.84 12.00 -5.85
N VAL A 94 -15.01 11.36 -7.02
CA VAL A 94 -15.87 10.19 -7.20
C VAL A 94 -15.37 9.00 -6.36
N ILE A 95 -14.07 8.70 -6.41
CA ILE A 95 -13.47 7.62 -5.60
C ILE A 95 -13.74 7.87 -4.12
N ARG A 96 -13.49 9.07 -3.61
CA ARG A 96 -13.68 9.40 -2.18
C ARG A 96 -15.15 9.27 -1.76
N TYR A 97 -16.08 9.69 -2.63
CA TYR A 97 -17.51 9.57 -2.39
C TYR A 97 -17.94 8.10 -2.26
N TYR A 98 -17.57 7.24 -3.22
CA TYR A 98 -17.96 5.83 -3.19
C TYR A 98 -17.21 5.01 -2.13
N ALA A 99 -15.95 5.36 -1.85
CA ALA A 99 -15.13 4.70 -0.85
C ALA A 99 -15.44 5.13 0.59
N LYS A 100 -16.31 6.15 0.79
CA LYS A 100 -16.69 6.70 2.11
C LYS A 100 -15.48 7.10 2.96
N MET A 101 -14.53 7.80 2.36
CA MET A 101 -13.23 8.17 2.95
C MET A 101 -13.30 9.45 3.81
N GLU A 102 -14.32 9.59 4.64
CA GLU A 102 -14.54 10.77 5.47
C GLU A 102 -13.56 10.83 6.67
N GLY A 103 -12.99 12.02 6.94
CA GLY A 103 -12.13 12.27 8.11
C GLY A 103 -10.68 11.75 8.00
N GLU A 104 -10.25 11.44 6.78
CA GLU A 104 -9.09 10.60 6.51
C GLU A 104 -8.01 11.42 5.76
N SER A 105 -6.88 11.74 6.40
CA SER A 105 -5.99 12.87 5.99
C SER A 105 -5.06 12.62 4.80
N GLY A 106 -4.73 11.37 4.51
CA GLY A 106 -3.85 10.96 3.38
C GLY A 106 -2.37 11.03 3.74
N SER A 107 -2.08 11.47 4.97
CA SER A 107 -0.74 11.81 5.42
C SER A 107 -0.14 10.72 6.30
N ALA A 108 1.17 10.81 6.52
CA ALA A 108 1.89 9.98 7.48
C ALA A 108 1.33 10.10 8.92
N ALA A 109 0.63 11.20 9.25
CA ALA A 109 -0.03 11.37 10.54
C ALA A 109 -1.10 10.30 10.80
N GLU A 110 -1.68 9.71 9.75
CA GLU A 110 -2.62 8.61 9.91
C GLU A 110 -1.94 7.32 10.37
N VAL A 111 -0.70 7.07 9.95
CA VAL A 111 0.11 5.96 10.46
C VAL A 111 0.42 6.16 11.93
N MET A 112 0.74 7.39 12.34
CA MET A 112 0.92 7.74 13.75
C MET A 112 -0.37 7.54 14.57
N LYS A 113 -1.53 7.82 13.98
CA LYS A 113 -2.82 7.52 14.63
C LYS A 113 -3.00 6.01 14.80
N TRP A 114 -2.65 5.20 13.81
CA TRP A 114 -2.74 3.75 13.92
C TRP A 114 -1.88 3.19 15.05
N THR A 115 -0.65 3.68 15.19
CA THR A 115 0.26 3.26 16.27
C THR A 115 -0.21 3.75 17.63
N ALA A 116 -0.52 5.05 17.76
CA ALA A 116 -0.88 5.66 19.04
C ALA A 116 -2.27 5.21 19.55
N VAL A 117 -3.29 5.26 18.69
CA VAL A 117 -4.69 5.10 19.07
C VAL A 117 -5.23 3.72 18.72
N ASP A 118 -5.04 3.27 17.48
CA ASP A 118 -5.71 2.07 16.96
C ASP A 118 -4.97 0.76 17.29
N ARG A 119 -3.99 0.81 18.20
CA ARG A 119 -3.20 -0.36 18.66
C ARG A 119 -2.50 -1.09 17.51
N GLY A 120 -2.12 -0.35 16.48
CA GLY A 120 -1.52 -0.83 15.23
C GLY A 120 -2.50 -1.50 14.27
N MET A 121 -3.82 -1.53 14.55
CA MET A 121 -4.79 -2.15 13.66
C MET A 121 -5.13 -1.24 12.48
N VAL A 122 -5.04 -1.78 11.27
CA VAL A 122 -5.23 -1.02 10.03
C VAL A 122 -6.37 -1.58 9.18
N LYS A 123 -7.26 -0.69 8.70
CA LYS A 123 -8.40 -1.04 7.83
C LYS A 123 -7.96 -1.14 6.36
N LYS A 124 -7.80 -2.39 5.88
CA LYS A 124 -7.25 -2.69 4.54
C LYS A 124 -8.05 -2.12 3.37
N ARG A 125 -9.38 -1.99 3.48
CA ARG A 125 -10.25 -1.56 2.37
C ARG A 125 -9.94 -0.13 1.92
N THR A 126 -9.69 0.77 2.87
CA THR A 126 -9.57 2.19 2.54
C THR A 126 -8.23 2.55 1.95
N ILE A 127 -7.17 1.80 2.27
CA ILE A 127 -5.82 2.02 1.76
C ILE A 127 -5.75 1.83 0.26
N TRP A 128 -6.33 0.77 -0.30
CA TRP A 128 -6.29 0.55 -1.75
C TRP A 128 -6.94 1.70 -2.52
N MET A 129 -8.10 2.18 -2.06
CA MET A 129 -8.78 3.32 -2.67
C MET A 129 -7.95 4.60 -2.56
N ARG A 130 -7.20 4.77 -1.47
CA ARG A 130 -6.29 5.90 -1.25
C ARG A 130 -5.12 5.88 -2.20
N LEU A 131 -4.49 4.72 -2.41
CA LEU A 131 -3.37 4.60 -3.33
C LEU A 131 -3.79 4.96 -4.74
N VAL A 132 -4.95 4.46 -5.19
CA VAL A 132 -5.50 4.82 -6.50
C VAL A 132 -5.80 6.31 -6.56
N ALA A 133 -6.44 6.88 -5.54
CA ALA A 133 -6.73 8.30 -5.49
C ALA A 133 -5.45 9.16 -5.55
N THR A 134 -4.41 8.82 -4.79
CA THR A 134 -3.15 9.56 -4.81
C THR A 134 -2.42 9.39 -6.15
N ALA A 135 -2.44 8.19 -6.74
CA ALA A 135 -1.86 7.98 -8.06
C ALA A 135 -2.53 8.83 -9.14
N VAL A 136 -3.87 8.92 -9.10
CA VAL A 136 -4.61 9.81 -10.01
C VAL A 136 -4.31 11.29 -9.71
N THR A 137 -4.26 11.71 -8.43
CA THR A 137 -3.93 13.09 -8.08
C THR A 137 -2.55 13.48 -8.59
N ILE A 138 -1.50 12.72 -8.25
CA ILE A 138 -0.12 13.03 -8.62
C ILE A 138 0.06 12.87 -10.14
N GLY A 139 -0.43 11.76 -10.71
CA GLY A 139 -0.30 11.46 -12.13
C GLY A 139 -1.04 12.44 -13.03
N SER A 140 -2.12 13.09 -12.55
CA SER A 140 -2.82 14.13 -13.31
C SER A 140 -2.16 15.51 -13.25
N GLY A 141 -1.06 15.66 -12.50
CA GLY A 141 -0.36 16.93 -12.29
C GLY A 141 -0.83 17.70 -11.05
N GLY A 142 -1.60 17.06 -10.16
CA GLY A 142 -1.99 17.62 -8.88
C GLY A 142 -0.82 17.66 -7.88
N SER A 143 -0.84 18.67 -7.00
CA SER A 143 0.16 18.79 -5.94
C SER A 143 -0.07 17.73 -4.85
N GLY A 144 0.95 16.92 -4.58
CA GLY A 144 0.88 15.87 -3.56
C GLY A 144 2.23 15.17 -3.38
N GLY A 145 2.45 14.64 -2.17
CA GLY A 145 3.63 13.86 -1.83
C GLY A 145 3.39 12.35 -1.95
N ARG A 146 4.43 11.60 -2.36
CA ARG A 146 4.41 10.13 -2.40
C ARG A 146 4.65 9.48 -1.02
N GLU A 147 5.20 10.24 -0.07
CA GLU A 147 5.64 9.74 1.24
C GLU A 147 4.50 9.23 2.12
N GLY A 148 3.39 9.98 2.21
CA GLY A 148 2.22 9.62 3.00
C GLY A 148 1.60 8.28 2.58
N PRO A 149 1.23 8.12 1.29
CA PRO A 149 0.70 6.85 0.78
C PRO A 149 1.66 5.68 0.96
N ILE A 150 2.96 5.86 0.70
CA ILE A 150 3.95 4.79 0.89
C ILE A 150 4.01 4.37 2.36
N ALA A 151 4.10 5.32 3.29
CA ALA A 151 4.08 5.03 4.73
C ALA A 151 2.80 4.28 5.14
N GLN A 152 1.64 4.66 4.60
CA GLN A 152 0.38 3.96 4.85
C GLN A 152 0.37 2.52 4.33
N MET A 153 0.94 2.26 3.15
CA MET A 153 1.09 0.89 2.64
C MET A 153 1.97 0.04 3.55
N CYS A 154 3.11 0.60 3.96
CA CYS A 154 4.08 -0.08 4.81
C CYS A 154 3.45 -0.41 6.18
N GLY A 155 2.80 0.55 6.82
CA GLY A 155 2.09 0.34 8.08
C GLY A 155 0.93 -0.66 7.95
N ALA A 156 0.22 -0.65 6.83
CA ALA A 156 -0.83 -1.63 6.57
C ALA A 156 -0.30 -3.05 6.39
N ALA A 157 0.81 -3.20 5.68
CA ALA A 157 1.48 -4.47 5.48
C ALA A 157 2.03 -5.01 6.81
N GLY A 158 2.67 -4.16 7.61
CA GLY A 158 3.17 -4.48 8.95
C GLY A 158 2.04 -4.91 9.88
N SER A 159 0.93 -4.16 9.90
CA SER A 159 -0.27 -4.53 10.64
C SER A 159 -0.84 -5.87 10.18
N ALA A 160 -0.93 -6.11 8.88
CA ALA A 160 -1.46 -7.36 8.34
C ALA A 160 -0.60 -8.58 8.71
N ILE A 161 0.73 -8.44 8.64
CA ILE A 161 1.68 -9.49 9.01
C ILE A 161 1.62 -9.74 10.53
N GLY A 162 1.66 -8.69 11.35
CA GLY A 162 1.56 -8.80 12.80
C GLY A 162 0.25 -9.45 13.27
N GLN A 163 -0.88 -9.11 12.62
CA GLN A 163 -2.18 -9.75 12.89
C GLN A 163 -2.19 -11.22 12.46
N ALA A 164 -1.61 -11.56 11.29
CA ALA A 164 -1.52 -12.94 10.82
C ALA A 164 -0.69 -13.82 11.77
N LEU A 165 0.35 -13.26 12.37
CA LEU A 165 1.19 -13.91 13.38
C LEU A 165 0.60 -13.86 14.80
N LYS A 166 -0.60 -13.29 14.97
CA LYS A 166 -1.28 -13.14 16.27
C LYS A 166 -0.42 -12.44 17.34
N MET A 167 0.34 -11.42 16.92
CA MET A 167 1.18 -10.64 17.82
C MET A 167 0.36 -9.80 18.80
N SER A 168 0.93 -9.52 19.98
CA SER A 168 0.34 -8.58 20.93
C SER A 168 0.28 -7.17 20.35
N ALA A 169 -0.65 -6.35 20.83
CA ALA A 169 -0.80 -4.96 20.40
C ALA A 169 0.51 -4.14 20.51
N GLU A 170 1.34 -4.43 21.51
CA GLU A 170 2.63 -3.78 21.70
C GLU A 170 3.61 -4.11 20.57
N ARG A 171 3.73 -5.38 20.19
CA ARG A 171 4.57 -5.80 19.04
C ARG A 171 4.01 -5.35 17.71
N LEU A 172 2.69 -5.31 17.61
CA LEU A 172 2.01 -4.87 16.39
C LEU A 172 2.29 -3.39 16.12
N ARG A 173 2.38 -2.56 17.17
CA ARG A 173 2.81 -1.15 17.08
C ARG A 173 4.26 -0.98 16.65
N LEU A 174 5.13 -1.98 16.85
CA LEU A 174 6.53 -1.92 16.41
C LEU A 174 6.69 -2.20 14.90
N LEU A 175 5.71 -2.87 14.29
CA LEU A 175 5.71 -3.21 12.86
C LEU A 175 5.00 -2.18 11.99
N VAL A 176 4.32 -1.20 12.59
CA VAL A 176 3.51 -0.18 11.92
C VAL A 176 4.19 1.17 12.05
#